data_AF-W9P1C1-F1
#
_entry.id   AF-W9P1C1-F1
#
_cell.length_a   1.000
_cell.length_b   1.000
_cell.length_c   1.000
_cell.angle_alpha   90.00
_cell.angle_beta   90.00
_cell.angle_gamma   90.00
#
_symmetry.space_group_name_H-M   'P 1'
#
loop_
_entity.id
_entity.type
_entity.pdbx_description
1 polymer ?
#
loop_
_entity_poly.entity_id
_entity_poly.type
_entity_poly.pdbx_seq_one_letter_code
_entity_poly.pdbx_strand_id
1 'polypeptide(L)'
;MAWTAETKAEYGSMTNYLLVNRLPQEWGNPPFTPRSTVPFEDPSDYRILINDWPYGLEPDIRHIVVWLRTTIPTDSETGDMTPESRALVQSFIEKTFIDALGPNGESKVLWFKNWVALQSVRALEHIHVLVRNVDYDTLERWTGEGPKQKP
;
A
#
# COMPACT_ATOMS: atom_id res chain seq x y z
N MET A 1 -1.99 -20.87 3.61
CA MET A 1 -0.61 -20.52 4.00
C MET A 1 -0.55 -20.48 5.52
N ALA A 2 0.33 -21.26 6.15
CA ALA A 2 0.40 -21.41 7.61
C ALA A 2 0.61 -20.06 8.32
N TRP A 3 1.47 -19.21 7.77
CA TRP A 3 1.78 -17.89 8.34
C TRP A 3 0.56 -16.98 8.52
N THR A 4 -0.31 -16.84 7.52
CA THR A 4 -1.54 -16.02 7.66
C THR A 4 -2.45 -16.52 8.78
N ALA A 5 -2.52 -17.84 8.99
CA ALA A 5 -3.33 -18.43 10.06
C ALA A 5 -2.68 -18.22 11.43
N GLU A 6 -1.35 -18.36 11.51
CA GLU A 6 -0.56 -18.10 12.73
C GLU A 6 -0.62 -16.63 13.13
N THR A 7 -0.41 -15.69 12.21
CA THR A 7 -0.55 -14.25 12.48
C THR A 7 -1.95 -13.90 12.97
N LYS A 8 -2.99 -14.50 12.39
CA LYS A 8 -4.37 -14.31 12.88
C LYS A 8 -4.56 -14.91 14.27
N ALA A 9 -3.94 -16.04 14.58
CA ALA A 9 -4.02 -16.66 15.90
C ALA A 9 -3.30 -15.82 16.97
N GLU A 10 -2.15 -15.24 16.65
CA GLU A 10 -1.34 -14.43 17.56
C GLU A 10 -1.92 -13.03 17.77
N TYR A 11 -2.27 -12.32 16.69
CA TYR A 11 -2.71 -10.93 16.75
C TYR A 11 -4.24 -10.77 16.72
N GLY A 12 -4.99 -11.87 16.60
CA GLY A 12 -6.46 -11.89 16.48
C GLY A 12 -7.00 -11.43 15.12
N SER A 13 -6.32 -10.49 14.45
CA SER A 13 -6.66 -10.02 13.11
C SER A 13 -5.44 -9.51 12.35
N MET A 14 -5.58 -9.43 11.02
CA MET A 14 -4.52 -8.86 10.19
C MET A 14 -4.37 -7.34 10.40
N THR A 15 -5.50 -6.65 10.64
CA THR A 15 -5.49 -5.24 11.01
C THR A 15 -4.62 -5.01 12.25
N ASN A 16 -4.81 -5.81 13.30
CA ASN A 16 -4.05 -5.64 14.53
C ASN A 16 -2.56 -5.93 14.34
N TYR A 17 -2.20 -6.97 13.57
CA TYR A 17 -0.81 -7.21 13.20
C TYR A 17 -0.19 -5.99 12.50
N LEU A 18 -0.89 -5.38 11.54
CA LEU A 18 -0.40 -4.19 10.82
C LEU A 18 -0.24 -2.99 11.75
N LEU A 19 -1.21 -2.72 12.61
CA LEU A 19 -1.16 -1.61 13.57
C LEU A 19 -0.01 -1.76 14.58
N VAL A 20 0.22 -2.98 15.06
CA VAL A 20 1.25 -3.25 16.09
C VAL A 20 2.65 -3.29 15.50
N ASN A 21 2.82 -3.86 14.31
CA ASN A 21 4.15 -4.22 13.80
C ASN A 21 4.61 -3.38 12.60
N ARG A 22 3.70 -2.78 11.83
CA ARG A 22 4.02 -2.28 10.48
C ARG A 22 3.68 -0.80 10.27
N LEU A 23 2.54 -0.36 10.75
CA LEU A 23 2.09 1.03 10.59
C LEU A 23 2.70 1.92 11.68
N PRO A 24 2.84 3.23 11.42
CA PRO A 24 3.34 4.16 12.42
C PRO A 24 2.47 4.14 13.69
N GLN A 25 3.09 4.06 14.86
CA GLN A 25 2.36 3.99 16.14
C GLN A 25 1.54 5.25 16.39
N GLU A 26 1.97 6.39 15.84
CA GLU A 26 1.29 7.68 15.95
C GLU A 26 -0.08 7.69 15.26
N TRP A 27 -0.35 6.75 14.35
CA TRP A 27 -1.66 6.62 13.72
C TRP A 27 -2.74 6.16 14.70
N GLY A 28 -2.35 5.46 15.77
CA GLY A 28 -3.28 4.90 16.75
C GLY A 28 -4.19 3.82 16.17
N ASN A 29 -5.43 3.76 16.62
CA ASN A 29 -6.43 2.80 16.15
C ASN A 29 -7.45 3.47 15.22
N PRO A 30 -7.98 2.75 14.22
CA PRO A 30 -9.05 3.26 13.37
C PRO A 30 -10.37 3.45 14.15
N PRO A 31 -11.27 4.37 13.73
CA PRO A 31 -11.12 5.24 12.56
C PRO A 31 -10.05 6.31 12.79
N PHE A 32 -9.21 6.54 11.78
CA PHE A 32 -8.11 7.49 11.89
C PHE A 32 -8.61 8.93 11.76
N THR A 33 -7.86 9.86 12.36
CA THR A 33 -8.03 11.31 12.14
C THR A 33 -6.85 11.80 11.28
N PRO A 34 -6.97 11.77 9.95
CA PRO A 34 -5.89 12.20 9.08
C PRO A 34 -5.65 13.70 9.24
N ARG A 35 -4.42 14.13 8.94
CA ARG A 35 -4.00 15.53 8.98
C ARG A 35 -4.58 16.32 7.80
N SER A 36 -4.71 15.68 6.65
CA SER A 36 -5.43 16.17 5.47
C SER A 36 -6.69 15.34 5.19
N THR A 37 -7.70 15.94 4.58
CA THR A 37 -8.85 15.23 4.03
C THR A 37 -8.63 14.74 2.60
N VAL A 38 -7.55 15.17 1.94
CA VAL A 38 -7.22 14.81 0.56
C VAL A 38 -6.24 13.63 0.57
N PRO A 39 -6.57 12.49 -0.07
CA PRO A 39 -5.65 11.36 -0.15
C PRO A 39 -4.29 11.75 -0.72
N PHE A 40 -3.22 11.24 -0.10
CA PHE A 40 -1.82 11.44 -0.49
C PHE A 40 -1.26 12.86 -0.35
N GLU A 41 -2.03 13.84 0.16
CA GLU A 41 -1.57 15.22 0.30
C GLU A 41 -0.53 15.37 1.41
N ASP A 42 -0.78 14.79 2.59
CA ASP A 42 0.15 14.84 3.73
C ASP A 42 0.94 13.52 3.85
N PRO A 43 2.29 13.55 3.81
CA PRO A 43 3.12 12.36 3.98
C PRO A 43 2.95 11.61 5.31
N SER A 44 2.43 12.25 6.35
CA SER A 44 2.13 11.60 7.63
C SER A 44 0.86 10.75 7.60
N ASP A 45 0.01 10.91 6.57
CA ASP A 45 -1.25 10.20 6.41
C ASP A 45 -1.16 8.96 5.51
N TYR A 46 0.03 8.62 4.99
CA TYR A 46 0.25 7.37 4.29
C TYR A 46 1.56 6.68 4.66
N ARG A 47 1.63 5.37 4.43
CA ARG A 47 2.84 4.57 4.62
C ARG A 47 2.99 3.59 3.47
N ILE A 48 4.15 3.62 2.83
CA ILE A 48 4.53 2.70 1.75
C ILE A 48 5.31 1.54 2.38
N LEU A 49 4.90 0.30 2.14
CA LEU A 49 5.51 -0.89 2.71
C LEU A 49 5.64 -1.99 1.65
N ILE A 50 6.64 -2.87 1.82
CA ILE A 50 6.68 -4.12 1.05
C ILE A 50 5.54 -5.00 1.57
N ASN A 51 4.75 -5.57 0.65
CA ASN A 51 3.67 -6.48 1.00
C ASN A 51 4.24 -7.75 1.66
N ASP A 52 3.78 -8.07 2.87
CA ASP A 52 4.14 -9.30 3.56
C ASP A 52 3.50 -10.55 2.93
N TRP A 53 2.44 -10.37 2.14
CA TRP A 53 1.75 -11.43 1.42
C TRP A 53 1.73 -11.12 -0.08
N PRO A 54 2.89 -11.12 -0.75
CA PRO A 54 2.92 -10.89 -2.18
C PRO A 54 2.14 -12.01 -2.89
N TYR A 55 1.55 -11.68 -4.04
CA TYR A 55 1.12 -12.73 -4.96
C TYR A 55 2.33 -13.57 -5.40
N GLY A 56 2.07 -14.75 -5.97
CA GLY A 56 3.10 -15.57 -6.62
C GLY A 56 3.62 -14.90 -7.90
N LEU A 57 4.27 -13.75 -7.75
CA LEU A 57 4.79 -12.91 -8.82
C LEU A 57 6.18 -13.41 -9.23
N GLU A 58 6.60 -12.99 -10.43
CA GLU A 58 7.98 -13.19 -10.88
C GLU A 58 8.98 -12.55 -9.90
N PRO A 59 10.18 -13.14 -9.71
CA PRO A 59 11.17 -12.65 -8.74
C PRO A 59 11.63 -11.20 -8.95
N ASP A 60 11.46 -10.65 -10.14
CA ASP A 60 11.79 -9.27 -10.50
C ASP A 60 10.65 -8.28 -10.21
N ILE A 61 9.48 -8.75 -9.76
CA ILE A 61 8.36 -7.91 -9.38
C ILE A 61 8.34 -7.75 -7.85
N ARG A 62 8.27 -6.50 -7.39
CA ARG A 62 8.05 -6.15 -5.98
C ARG A 62 6.59 -5.76 -5.79
N HIS A 63 5.93 -6.40 -4.83
CA HIS A 63 4.58 -6.04 -4.41
C HIS A 63 4.66 -5.08 -3.23
N ILE A 64 4.25 -3.84 -3.47
CA ILE A 64 4.21 -2.76 -2.50
C ILE A 64 2.75 -2.48 -2.15
N VAL A 65 2.49 -2.11 -0.90
CA VAL A 65 1.20 -1.63 -0.43
C VAL A 65 1.38 -0.22 0.11
N VAL A 66 0.51 0.69 -0.32
CA VAL A 66 0.42 2.04 0.25
C VAL A 66 -0.82 2.08 1.12
N TRP A 67 -0.60 2.21 2.42
CA TRP A 67 -1.65 2.33 3.45
C TRP A 67 -1.97 3.79 3.68
N LEU A 68 -3.23 4.13 3.90
CA LEU A 68 -3.70 5.49 4.10
C LEU A 68 -4.53 5.62 5.39
N ARG A 69 -4.44 6.79 6.02
CA ARG A 69 -5.36 7.24 7.08
C ARG A 69 -6.63 7.87 6.52
N THR A 70 -6.53 8.50 5.36
CA THR A 70 -7.66 9.03 4.58
C THR A 70 -8.38 7.91 3.86
N THR A 71 -9.69 8.04 3.65
CA THR A 71 -10.45 7.18 2.74
C THR A 71 -10.29 7.63 1.29
N ILE A 72 -10.41 6.70 0.34
CA ILE A 72 -10.43 7.00 -1.10
C ILE A 72 -11.89 6.94 -1.56
N PRO A 73 -12.52 8.07 -1.91
CA PRO A 73 -13.93 8.11 -2.32
C PRO A 73 -14.24 7.15 -3.49
N THR A 74 -15.22 6.29 -3.26
CA THR A 74 -15.78 5.38 -4.27
C THR A 74 -17.17 5.83 -4.68
N ASP A 75 -17.53 5.53 -5.92
CA ASP A 75 -18.88 5.62 -6.42
C ASP A 75 -19.81 4.69 -5.62
N SER A 76 -20.97 5.20 -5.18
CA SER A 76 -21.85 4.48 -4.26
C SER A 76 -22.64 3.35 -4.94
N GLU A 77 -22.78 3.37 -6.26
CA GLU A 77 -23.52 2.35 -7.01
C GLU A 77 -22.61 1.18 -7.40
N THR A 78 -21.41 1.50 -7.89
CA THR A 78 -20.47 0.51 -8.44
C THR A 78 -19.43 0.05 -7.41
N GLY A 79 -19.13 0.88 -6.41
CA GLY A 79 -18.05 0.64 -5.45
C GLY A 79 -16.64 0.80 -6.03
N ASP A 80 -16.51 1.25 -7.29
CA ASP A 80 -15.22 1.62 -7.88
C ASP A 80 -14.80 3.03 -7.44
N MET A 81 -13.52 3.38 -7.59
CA MET A 81 -13.05 4.74 -7.32
C MET A 81 -13.77 5.76 -8.20
N THR A 82 -14.14 6.89 -7.60
CA THR A 82 -14.57 8.07 -8.37
C THR A 82 -13.47 8.50 -9.37
N PRO A 83 -13.83 9.13 -10.51
CA PRO A 83 -12.85 9.65 -11.47
C PRO A 83 -11.79 10.55 -10.81
N GLU A 84 -12.22 11.40 -9.88
CA GLU A 84 -11.35 12.31 -9.12
C GLU A 84 -10.37 11.53 -8.24
N SER A 85 -10.85 10.50 -7.54
CA SER A 85 -9.98 9.63 -6.72
C SER A 85 -9.00 8.85 -7.57
N ARG A 86 -9.43 8.35 -8.74
CA ARG A 86 -8.55 7.66 -9.67
C ARG A 86 -7.45 8.58 -10.18
N ALA A 87 -7.77 9.84 -10.47
CA ALA A 87 -6.78 10.84 -10.88
C ALA A 87 -5.79 11.15 -9.74
N LEU A 88 -6.26 11.30 -8.49
CA LEU A 88 -5.39 11.50 -7.33
C LEU A 88 -4.41 10.33 -7.13
N VAL A 89 -4.90 9.09 -7.19
CA VAL A 89 -4.04 7.92 -7.09
C VAL A 89 -3.04 7.89 -8.24
N GLN A 90 -3.49 8.10 -9.48
CA GLN A 90 -2.62 8.11 -10.66
C GLN A 90 -1.50 9.16 -10.52
N SER A 91 -1.82 10.39 -10.13
CA SER A 91 -0.83 11.46 -9.91
C SER A 91 0.15 11.13 -8.78
N PHE A 92 -0.31 10.46 -7.72
CA PHE A 92 0.58 9.98 -6.66
C PHE A 92 1.52 8.87 -7.18
N ILE A 93 1.01 7.94 -7.99
CA ILE A 93 1.80 6.86 -8.59
C ILE A 93 2.86 7.40 -9.54
N GLU A 94 2.49 8.37 -10.38
CA GLU A 94 3.39 9.03 -11.32
C GLU A 94 4.58 9.66 -10.58
N LYS A 95 4.28 10.57 -9.65
CA LYS A 95 5.30 11.33 -8.91
C LYS A 95 6.19 10.46 -8.02
N THR A 96 5.62 9.42 -7.40
CA THR A 96 6.31 8.63 -6.38
C THR A 96 7.09 7.48 -6.97
N PHE A 97 6.48 6.74 -7.92
CA PHE A 97 7.03 5.49 -8.43
C PHE A 97 7.54 5.62 -9.86
N ILE A 98 6.74 6.16 -10.79
CA ILE A 98 7.10 6.18 -12.21
C ILE A 98 8.28 7.12 -12.46
N ASP A 99 8.21 8.37 -11.98
CA ASP A 99 9.25 9.38 -12.18
C ASP A 99 10.59 8.94 -11.56
N ALA A 100 10.53 8.30 -10.40
CA ALA A 100 11.70 7.78 -9.70
C ALA A 100 12.41 6.63 -10.44
N LEU A 101 11.74 5.94 -11.36
CA LEU A 101 12.30 4.87 -12.19
C LEU A 101 12.88 5.38 -13.51
N GLY A 102 12.75 6.67 -13.80
CA GLY A 102 13.29 7.32 -14.99
C GLY A 102 12.60 6.89 -16.30
N PRO A 103 13.31 6.96 -17.45
CA PRO A 103 12.74 6.59 -18.74
C PRO A 103 12.15 5.18 -18.74
N ASN A 104 10.93 5.05 -19.25
CA ASN A 104 10.12 3.82 -19.22
C ASN A 104 9.62 3.37 -17.83
N GLY A 105 9.57 4.26 -16.83
CA GLY A 105 8.98 3.95 -15.53
C GLY A 105 7.53 3.45 -15.63
N GLU A 106 6.74 4.02 -16.54
CA GLU A 106 5.33 3.67 -16.73
C GLU A 106 5.13 2.19 -17.10
N SER A 107 6.01 1.61 -17.92
CA SER A 107 5.91 0.18 -18.30
C SER A 107 6.37 -0.77 -17.20
N LYS A 108 6.95 -0.26 -16.11
CA LYS A 108 7.42 -1.03 -14.95
C LYS A 108 6.45 -1.00 -13.78
N VAL A 109 5.45 -0.12 -13.80
CA VAL A 109 4.54 0.10 -12.67
C VAL A 109 3.13 -0.29 -13.06
N LEU A 110 2.54 -1.17 -12.27
CA LEU A 110 1.11 -1.46 -12.32
C LEU A 110 0.54 -1.18 -10.93
N TRP A 111 -0.63 -0.55 -10.85
CA TRP A 111 -1.30 -0.34 -9.57
C TRP A 111 -2.77 -0.70 -9.66
N PHE A 112 -3.34 -1.07 -8.53
CA PHE A 112 -4.76 -1.35 -8.42
C PHE A 112 -5.24 -1.16 -6.99
N LYS A 113 -6.54 -0.91 -6.87
CA LYS A 113 -7.26 -0.96 -5.61
C LYS A 113 -8.19 -2.16 -5.63
N ASN A 114 -8.08 -3.03 -4.63
CA ASN A 114 -9.03 -4.13 -4.51
C ASN A 114 -10.42 -3.60 -4.17
N TRP A 115 -11.43 -4.16 -4.83
CA TRP A 115 -12.84 -3.89 -4.55
C TRP A 115 -13.13 -4.23 -3.09
N VAL A 116 -14.05 -3.50 -2.45
CA VAL A 116 -14.37 -3.66 -1.02
C VAL A 116 -14.67 -5.13 -0.65
N ALA A 117 -15.34 -5.86 -1.54
CA ALA A 117 -15.67 -7.27 -1.34
C ALA A 117 -14.42 -8.18 -1.20
N LEU A 118 -13.34 -7.86 -1.91
CA LEU A 118 -12.11 -8.66 -2.01
C LEU A 118 -11.01 -8.23 -1.03
N GLN A 119 -11.20 -7.10 -0.34
CA GLN A 119 -10.22 -6.62 0.63
C GLN A 119 -10.18 -7.53 1.87
N SER A 120 -8.99 -8.03 2.16
CA SER A 120 -8.73 -8.83 3.38
C SER A 120 -8.62 -7.97 4.64
N VAL A 121 -8.32 -6.67 4.49
CA VAL A 121 -8.17 -5.70 5.59
C VAL A 121 -9.08 -4.50 5.33
N ARG A 122 -10.39 -4.70 5.49
CA ARG A 122 -11.40 -3.66 5.19
C ARG A 122 -11.33 -2.42 6.08
N ALA A 123 -10.70 -2.55 7.25
CA ALA A 123 -10.59 -1.47 8.22
C ALA A 123 -9.51 -0.44 7.88
N LEU A 124 -8.64 -0.73 6.92
CA LEU A 124 -7.50 0.12 6.56
C LEU A 124 -7.54 0.41 5.06
N GLU A 125 -7.53 1.70 4.70
CA GLU A 125 -7.52 2.11 3.30
C GLU A 125 -6.16 1.82 2.67
N HIS A 126 -6.15 1.22 1.47
CA HIS A 126 -4.91 0.90 0.77
C HIS A 126 -5.06 0.73 -0.75
N ILE A 127 -3.92 0.89 -1.43
CA ILE A 127 -3.70 0.52 -2.83
C ILE A 127 -2.50 -0.42 -2.95
N HIS A 128 -2.48 -1.22 -4.00
CA HIS A 128 -1.36 -2.09 -4.34
C HIS A 128 -0.58 -1.52 -5.52
N VAL A 129 0.73 -1.62 -5.45
CA VAL A 129 1.66 -1.22 -6.50
C VAL A 129 2.59 -2.39 -6.78
N LEU A 130 2.64 -2.82 -8.04
CA LEU A 130 3.58 -3.81 -8.54
C LEU A 130 4.66 -3.07 -9.34
N VAL A 131 5.91 -3.23 -8.93
CA VAL A 131 7.05 -2.58 -9.58
C VAL A 131 8.02 -3.64 -10.08
N ARG A 132 8.30 -3.61 -11.37
CA ARG A 132 9.24 -4.54 -12.03
C ARG A 132 10.65 -3.97 -12.06
N ASN A 133 11.66 -4.79 -11.75
CA ASN A 133 13.08 -4.48 -11.84
C ASN A 133 13.48 -3.20 -11.07
N VAL A 134 12.91 -3.00 -9.88
CA VAL A 134 13.34 -1.92 -8.97
C VAL A 134 14.60 -2.34 -8.20
N ASP A 135 15.57 -1.45 -8.12
CA ASP A 135 16.79 -1.64 -7.34
C ASP A 135 16.53 -1.46 -5.83
N TYR A 136 17.47 -1.92 -5.01
CA TYR A 136 17.32 -1.90 -3.56
C TYR A 136 17.32 -0.48 -2.98
N ASP A 137 18.15 0.42 -3.50
CA ASP A 137 18.26 1.79 -2.98
C ASP A 137 16.95 2.56 -3.22
N THR A 138 16.32 2.36 -4.38
CA THR A 138 15.01 2.91 -4.68
C THR A 138 13.91 2.30 -3.80
N LEU A 139 13.93 0.99 -3.58
CA LEU A 139 12.95 0.31 -2.73
C LEU A 139 13.05 0.75 -1.26
N GLU A 140 14.27 0.87 -0.73
CA GLU A 140 14.53 1.32 0.63
C GLU A 140 14.13 2.79 0.82
N ARG A 141 14.39 3.66 -0.16
CA ARG A 141 13.93 5.07 -0.13
C ARG A 141 12.41 5.18 0.00
N TRP A 142 11.64 4.31 -0.64
CA TRP A 142 10.18 4.33 -0.55
C TRP A 142 9.66 3.75 0.76
N THR A 143 10.21 2.61 1.19
CA THR A 143 9.60 1.79 2.25
C THR A 143 10.27 1.98 3.61
N GLY A 144 11.50 2.46 3.63
CA GLY A 144 12.40 2.40 4.78
C GLY A 144 12.83 0.97 5.14
N GLU A 145 12.53 -0.02 4.30
CA GLU A 145 12.92 -1.41 4.48
C GLU A 145 14.15 -1.71 3.63
N GLY A 146 15.29 -1.90 4.28
CA GLY A 146 16.49 -2.44 3.64
C GLY A 146 16.29 -3.91 3.23
N PRO A 147 17.22 -4.50 2.46
CA PRO A 147 17.14 -5.91 2.09
C PRO A 147 17.04 -6.76 3.36
N LYS A 148 15.91 -7.47 3.53
CA LYS A 148 15.81 -8.54 4.52
C LYS A 148 16.93 -9.53 4.17
N GLN A 149 18.00 -9.56 4.97
CA GLN A 149 19.02 -10.60 4.83
C GLN A 149 18.25 -11.93 4.85
N LYS A 150 18.36 -12.71 3.77
CA LYS A 150 17.93 -14.10 3.85
C LYS A 150 18.72 -14.73 4.99
N PRO A 151 18.08 -15.47 5.92
CA PRO A 151 18.81 -16.22 6.92
C PRO A 151 19.79 -17.21 6.27
#